data_AF-A0A9P6RNJ7-F1
#
_entry.id   AF-A0A9P6RNJ7-F1
#
_cell.length_a   1.000
_cell.length_b   1.000
_cell.length_c   1.000
_cell.angle_alpha   90.00
_cell.angle_beta   90.00
_cell.angle_gamma   90.00
#
_symmetry.space_group_name_H-M   'P 1'
#
loop_
_entity.id
_entity.type
_entity.pdbx_description
1 polymer ?
#
loop_
_entity_poly.entity_id
_entity_poly.type
_entity_poly.pdbx_seq_one_letter_code
_entity_poly.pdbx_strand_id
1 'polypeptide(L)'
;MSLVALGGKFPQHCTAPTHVLFSQEYLSLLASPFVVPLTPSLLDAAQTNLGSSLGLSISNIFSLAIFEDHLTTVFNGDGPRIFRNLFMVVLGLVMALRQLLGFVFSRAVGWHIPELFFSDSIFECNLGLTPYLFALLMVQALFPASSEKSPFLWNLRRTHIQLVLCLLNILPKTIIWWAGSGLIVGFFAAMAISIQRRMGRWGGKVKTSTFEKQLWETELYEPVPEEEDEFLDSTIADGMPFREKKGGASFWTAVAYTLPWLILVLAILVGGNHIHTFRTDVPNDVLNNNIDPQTPFLLTLILMTAPRKRGATYIRETLLSYLNNFPDEEVDPLYSRIQIVVYTHFTDFPGYDDAKAFFETIPKARKHVKWIREEGAEKNQRKHLVNAIRKVGTMEDTVYLGVMEDDFPFCDGGWQEMLNTIYAANQKVKDHCGVFVGTGGSGLLFKRSVALTASFILEDDLKTHALGLVVPPPDISLQDCLMGEHEYCSSCAGTMVTSRTLLQKHLGYNSSTSGDGYDKNQFQCGWRQPFNGLPDVHTL
;
A
#
# COMPACT_ATOMS: atom_id res chain seq x y z
N MET A 1 -20.97 12.32 -14.91
CA MET A 1 -21.76 13.05 -13.88
C MET A 1 -21.92 12.12 -12.69
N SER A 2 -21.51 12.51 -11.49
CA SER A 2 -21.90 11.78 -10.26
C SER A 2 -23.28 12.25 -9.81
N LEU A 3 -24.14 11.35 -9.34
CA LEU A 3 -25.54 11.65 -9.01
C LEU A 3 -25.71 12.49 -7.72
N VAL A 4 -24.62 12.82 -7.03
CA VAL A 4 -24.58 13.73 -5.86
C VAL A 4 -23.68 14.94 -6.17
N ALA A 5 -24.08 15.74 -7.17
CA ALA A 5 -23.35 16.94 -7.58
C ALA A 5 -23.73 18.18 -6.73
N LEU A 6 -23.53 18.11 -5.41
CA LEU A 6 -23.73 19.25 -4.50
C LEU A 6 -22.47 20.14 -4.43
N GLY A 7 -22.32 21.02 -5.42
CA GLY A 7 -21.55 22.28 -5.35
C GLY A 7 -20.01 22.22 -5.27
N GLY A 8 -19.40 21.12 -4.83
CA GLY A 8 -17.94 20.99 -4.71
C GLY A 8 -17.25 20.54 -5.99
N LYS A 9 -15.98 20.93 -6.18
CA LYS A 9 -15.06 20.20 -7.08
C LYS A 9 -14.90 18.79 -6.51
N PHE A 10 -15.58 17.83 -7.12
CA PHE A 10 -15.40 16.42 -6.80
C PHE A 10 -13.94 16.01 -7.10
N PRO A 11 -13.30 15.18 -6.26
CA PRO A 11 -11.95 14.70 -6.54
C PRO A 11 -11.95 13.93 -7.88
N GLN A 12 -10.94 14.20 -8.71
CA GLN A 12 -10.78 13.52 -10.01
C GLN A 12 -10.24 12.11 -9.84
N HIS A 13 -9.53 11.90 -8.74
CA HIS A 13 -8.93 10.69 -8.21
C HIS A 13 -9.76 10.10 -7.06
N CYS A 14 -9.42 8.87 -6.69
CA CYS A 14 -10.05 8.15 -5.61
C CYS A 14 -9.52 8.62 -4.23
N THR A 15 -10.38 8.74 -3.23
CA THR A 15 -9.93 9.09 -1.87
C THR A 15 -9.30 7.87 -1.18
N ALA A 16 -8.01 7.98 -0.87
CA ALA A 16 -7.25 7.02 -0.07
C ALA A 16 -6.59 7.74 1.13
N PRO A 17 -6.08 7.03 2.15
CA PRO A 17 -5.38 7.67 3.28
C PRO A 17 -4.20 8.55 2.87
N THR A 18 -3.52 8.28 1.75
CA THR A 18 -2.55 9.20 1.14
C THR A 18 -3.13 10.60 1.00
N HIS A 19 -4.19 10.75 0.21
CA HIS A 19 -4.82 12.04 -0.08
C HIS A 19 -5.38 12.72 1.19
N VAL A 20 -5.90 11.96 2.14
CA VAL A 20 -6.38 12.55 3.40
C VAL A 20 -5.22 13.05 4.28
N LEU A 21 -4.11 12.31 4.36
CA LEU A 21 -2.97 12.64 5.23
C LEU A 21 -1.97 13.63 4.61
N PHE A 22 -1.92 13.73 3.27
CA PHE A 22 -0.99 14.61 2.54
C PHE A 22 -1.69 15.79 1.85
N SER A 23 -2.82 15.60 1.14
CA SER A 23 -3.58 16.70 0.49
C SER A 23 -4.78 17.21 1.32
N GLN A 24 -4.94 16.77 2.57
CA GLN A 24 -5.97 17.24 3.53
C GLN A 24 -7.42 17.06 3.04
N GLU A 25 -7.68 16.04 2.23
CA GLU A 25 -8.96 15.80 1.56
C GLU A 25 -10.07 15.21 2.47
N TYR A 26 -10.29 15.81 3.64
CA TYR A 26 -11.29 15.35 4.62
C TYR A 26 -12.74 15.37 4.10
N LEU A 27 -13.10 16.33 3.25
CA LEU A 27 -14.43 16.37 2.62
C LEU A 27 -14.61 15.23 1.62
N SER A 28 -13.57 14.91 0.83
CA SER A 28 -13.57 13.76 -0.07
C SER A 28 -13.78 12.47 0.72
N LEU A 29 -13.13 12.31 1.88
CA LEU A 29 -13.29 11.13 2.76
C LEU A 29 -14.72 10.98 3.29
N LEU A 30 -15.38 12.07 3.70
CA LEU A 30 -16.76 12.01 4.19
C LEU A 30 -17.75 11.67 3.07
N ALA A 31 -17.45 12.10 1.84
CA ALA A 31 -18.27 11.80 0.66
C ALA A 31 -18.03 10.39 0.10
N SER A 32 -16.80 9.87 0.16
CA SER A 32 -16.33 8.67 -0.57
C SER A 32 -17.20 7.40 -0.42
N PRO A 33 -17.87 7.12 0.72
CA PRO A 33 -18.80 5.99 0.85
C PRO A 33 -19.98 6.01 -0.12
N PHE A 34 -20.39 7.21 -0.54
CA PHE A 34 -21.57 7.46 -1.36
C PHE A 34 -21.22 7.78 -2.82
N VAL A 35 -19.93 7.69 -3.17
CA VAL A 35 -19.44 7.99 -4.52
C VAL A 35 -19.49 6.74 -5.39
N VAL A 36 -20.31 6.80 -6.44
CA VAL A 36 -20.25 5.83 -7.54
C VAL A 36 -19.21 6.32 -8.56
N PRO A 37 -18.16 5.55 -8.88
CA PRO A 37 -17.19 5.94 -9.91
C PRO A 37 -17.88 5.88 -11.28
N LEU A 38 -18.19 7.06 -11.85
CA LEU A 38 -18.87 7.24 -13.14
C LEU A 38 -18.05 8.05 -14.16
N THR A 39 -16.89 8.56 -13.79
CA THR A 39 -15.94 9.21 -14.71
C THR A 39 -14.85 8.22 -15.11
N PRO A 40 -14.24 8.33 -16.31
CA PRO A 40 -13.13 7.46 -16.72
C PRO A 40 -11.98 7.45 -15.70
N SER A 41 -11.64 8.62 -15.13
CA SER A 41 -10.57 8.74 -14.13
C SER A 41 -10.87 7.98 -12.83
N LEU A 42 -12.11 8.06 -12.32
CA LEU A 42 -12.53 7.34 -11.11
C LEU A 42 -12.73 5.85 -11.37
N LEU A 43 -13.16 5.47 -12.57
CA LEU A 43 -13.26 4.07 -12.98
C LEU A 43 -11.88 3.40 -13.05
N ASP A 44 -10.90 4.07 -13.67
CA ASP A 44 -9.51 3.60 -13.75
C ASP A 44 -8.84 3.55 -12.37
N ALA A 45 -8.97 4.61 -11.57
CA ALA A 45 -8.46 4.64 -10.18
C ALA A 45 -9.09 3.55 -9.29
N ALA A 46 -10.38 3.27 -9.45
CA ALA A 46 -11.07 2.17 -8.76
C ALA A 46 -10.85 0.79 -9.42
N GLN A 47 -10.12 0.73 -10.54
CA GLN A 47 -9.87 -0.47 -11.34
C GLN A 47 -11.17 -1.23 -11.72
N THR A 48 -12.22 -0.47 -12.06
CA THR A 48 -13.55 -0.95 -12.45
C THR A 48 -13.95 -0.46 -13.83
N ASN A 49 -14.91 -1.14 -14.45
CA ASN A 49 -15.61 -0.62 -15.63
C ASN A 49 -16.99 -0.08 -15.21
N LEU A 50 -17.64 0.69 -16.09
CA LEU A 50 -18.94 1.31 -15.79
C LEU A 50 -20.00 0.29 -15.37
N GLY A 51 -20.01 -0.90 -15.99
CA GLY A 51 -20.95 -1.97 -15.67
C GLY A 51 -20.72 -2.56 -14.28
N SER A 52 -19.46 -2.86 -13.90
CA SER A 52 -19.15 -3.36 -12.57
C SER A 52 -19.37 -2.30 -11.49
N SER A 53 -19.00 -1.05 -11.74
CA SER A 53 -19.28 0.09 -10.83
C SER A 53 -20.77 0.23 -10.52
N LEU A 54 -21.64 0.22 -11.55
CA LEU A 54 -23.09 0.29 -11.38
C LEU A 54 -23.64 -0.95 -10.68
N GLY A 55 -23.20 -2.16 -11.07
CA GLY A 55 -23.62 -3.41 -10.45
C GLY A 55 -23.27 -3.49 -8.96
N LEU A 56 -22.07 -3.05 -8.58
CA LEU A 56 -21.63 -2.97 -7.19
C LEU A 56 -22.41 -1.92 -6.39
N SER A 57 -22.72 -0.78 -7.00
CA SER A 57 -23.52 0.26 -6.36
C SER A 57 -24.94 -0.20 -6.06
N ILE A 58 -25.58 -0.91 -7.01
CA ILE A 58 -26.89 -1.54 -6.82
C ILE A 58 -26.80 -2.64 -5.76
N SER A 59 -25.79 -3.51 -5.82
CA SER A 59 -25.53 -4.54 -4.81
C SER A 59 -25.39 -3.96 -3.41
N ASN A 60 -24.68 -2.84 -3.27
CA ASN A 60 -24.46 -2.15 -1.99
C ASN A 60 -25.73 -1.55 -1.39
N ILE A 61 -26.55 -0.89 -2.21
CA ILE A 61 -27.85 -0.35 -1.77
C ILE A 61 -28.78 -1.49 -1.35
N PHE A 62 -28.83 -2.57 -2.15
CA PHE A 62 -29.64 -3.75 -1.84
C PHE A 62 -29.18 -4.46 -0.57
N SER A 63 -27.87 -4.60 -0.37
CA SER A 63 -27.28 -5.18 0.83
C SER A 63 -27.62 -4.35 2.07
N LEU A 64 -27.49 -3.02 1.98
CA LEU A 64 -27.84 -2.11 3.07
C LEU A 64 -29.33 -2.22 3.45
N ALA A 65 -30.22 -2.30 2.48
CA ALA A 65 -31.66 -2.50 2.72
C ALA A 65 -31.95 -3.85 3.40
N ILE A 66 -31.25 -4.93 3.04
CA ILE A 66 -31.38 -6.23 3.71
C ILE A 66 -30.85 -6.18 5.15
N PHE A 67 -29.74 -5.45 5.41
CA PHE A 67 -29.24 -5.23 6.76
C PHE A 67 -30.20 -4.38 7.61
N GLU A 68 -30.80 -3.33 7.03
CA GLU A 68 -31.80 -2.50 7.69
C GLU A 68 -33.02 -3.31 8.11
N ASP A 69 -33.68 -4.02 7.17
CA ASP A 69 -34.83 -4.89 7.47
C ASP A 69 -34.51 -5.92 8.58
N HIS A 70 -33.33 -6.54 8.52
CA HIS A 70 -32.95 -7.53 9.52
C HIS A 70 -32.68 -6.93 10.90
N LEU A 71 -31.86 -5.88 10.98
CA LEU A 71 -31.46 -5.31 12.27
C LEU A 71 -32.60 -4.50 12.91
N THR A 72 -33.45 -3.84 12.12
CA THR A 72 -34.63 -3.14 12.65
C THR A 72 -35.66 -4.10 13.27
N THR A 73 -35.87 -5.27 12.66
CA THR A 73 -36.75 -6.31 13.24
C THR A 73 -36.17 -6.94 14.52
N VAL A 74 -34.85 -7.05 14.65
CA VAL A 74 -34.17 -7.46 15.90
C VAL A 74 -34.32 -6.40 17.00
N PHE A 75 -34.07 -5.13 16.69
CA PHE A 75 -34.02 -4.07 17.70
C PHE A 75 -35.37 -3.69 18.31
N ASN A 76 -36.47 -3.85 17.56
CA ASN A 76 -37.87 -3.71 18.01
C ASN A 76 -38.29 -2.30 18.51
N GLY A 77 -39.52 -1.88 18.23
CA GLY A 77 -40.00 -0.52 18.53
C GLY A 77 -39.25 0.55 17.72
N ASP A 78 -38.26 1.20 18.32
CA ASP A 78 -37.42 2.27 17.73
C ASP A 78 -36.36 1.75 16.71
N GLY A 79 -36.59 0.56 16.13
CA GLY A 79 -35.65 -0.16 15.26
C GLY A 79 -34.93 0.71 14.22
N PRO A 80 -35.65 1.45 13.35
CA PRO A 80 -35.03 2.32 12.32
C PRO A 80 -34.14 3.42 12.92
N ARG A 81 -34.52 3.99 14.07
CA ARG A 81 -33.73 5.02 14.77
C ARG A 81 -32.44 4.42 15.34
N ILE A 82 -32.53 3.22 15.92
CA ILE A 82 -31.38 2.48 16.47
C ILE A 82 -30.44 2.08 15.33
N PHE A 83 -30.96 1.52 14.24
CA PHE A 83 -30.17 1.16 13.05
C PHE A 83 -29.45 2.37 12.45
N ARG A 84 -30.14 3.49 12.22
CA ARG A 84 -29.52 4.73 11.73
C ARG A 84 -28.41 5.22 12.64
N ASN A 85 -28.64 5.24 13.96
CA ASN A 85 -27.63 5.69 14.92
C ASN A 85 -26.42 4.75 14.94
N LEU A 86 -26.64 3.43 14.91
CA LEU A 86 -25.59 2.41 14.79
C LEU A 86 -24.78 2.60 13.50
N PHE A 87 -25.45 2.77 12.37
CA PHE A 87 -24.80 3.00 11.08
C PHE A 87 -23.93 4.26 11.09
N MET A 88 -24.40 5.37 11.65
CA MET A 88 -23.61 6.60 11.75
C MET A 88 -22.39 6.46 12.68
N VAL A 89 -22.51 5.69 13.77
CA VAL A 89 -21.38 5.39 14.66
C VAL A 89 -20.36 4.48 13.96
N VAL A 90 -20.82 3.41 13.30
CA VAL A 90 -19.98 2.50 12.51
C VAL A 90 -19.28 3.27 11.38
N LEU A 91 -19.98 4.16 10.68
CA LEU A 91 -19.45 5.04 9.63
C LEU A 91 -18.28 5.87 10.15
N GLY A 92 -18.48 6.61 11.26
CA GLY A 92 -17.43 7.41 11.88
C GLY A 92 -16.24 6.58 12.38
N LEU A 93 -16.49 5.45 13.05
CA LEU A 93 -15.44 4.58 13.58
C LEU A 93 -14.62 3.90 12.48
N VAL A 94 -15.25 3.44 11.40
CA VAL A 94 -14.56 2.87 10.24
C VAL A 94 -13.67 3.92 9.59
N MET A 95 -14.17 5.12 9.32
CA MET A 95 -13.34 6.20 8.76
C MET A 95 -12.17 6.57 9.68
N ALA A 96 -12.41 6.68 11.00
CA ALA A 96 -11.35 6.99 11.97
C ALA A 96 -10.29 5.88 12.04
N LEU A 97 -10.69 4.60 12.15
CA LEU A 97 -9.78 3.47 12.13
C LEU A 97 -9.00 3.40 10.81
N ARG A 98 -9.66 3.66 9.69
CA ARG A 98 -9.06 3.64 8.35
C ARG A 98 -7.93 4.67 8.24
N GLN A 99 -8.14 5.89 8.72
CA GLN A 99 -7.12 6.93 8.73
C GLN A 99 -6.02 6.64 9.78
N LEU A 100 -6.36 6.05 10.92
CA LEU A 100 -5.37 5.59 11.90
C LEU A 100 -4.45 4.51 11.33
N LEU A 101 -5.01 3.48 10.67
CA LEU A 101 -4.23 2.45 9.99
C LEU A 101 -3.36 3.07 8.89
N GLY A 102 -3.92 3.95 8.06
CA GLY A 102 -3.16 4.70 7.06
C GLY A 102 -2.01 5.51 7.67
N PHE A 103 -2.21 6.16 8.82
CA PHE A 103 -1.16 6.90 9.53
C PHE A 103 -0.08 5.98 10.14
N VAL A 104 -0.49 4.85 10.73
CA VAL A 104 0.43 3.86 11.31
C VAL A 104 1.31 3.22 10.24
N PHE A 105 0.70 2.78 9.13
CA PHE A 105 1.36 2.23 7.95
C PHE A 105 1.95 3.28 6.99
N SER A 106 2.07 4.56 7.40
CA SER A 106 2.70 5.59 6.57
C SER A 106 3.69 6.50 7.27
N ARG A 107 3.42 6.90 8.52
CA ARG A 107 4.26 7.83 9.29
C ARG A 107 4.74 7.28 10.64
N ALA A 108 3.92 6.54 11.37
CA ALA A 108 4.22 6.24 12.79
C ALA A 108 5.22 5.09 12.99
N VAL A 109 4.97 3.92 12.39
CA VAL A 109 5.84 2.73 12.55
C VAL A 109 6.80 2.58 11.36
N GLY A 110 6.51 3.32 10.27
CA GLY A 110 7.48 3.98 9.40
C GLY A 110 8.78 3.24 9.13
N TRP A 111 9.85 3.96 9.43
CA TRP A 111 11.24 3.59 9.21
C TRP A 111 11.77 2.52 10.19
N HIS A 112 10.89 1.68 10.76
CA HIS A 112 11.26 0.68 11.79
C HIS A 112 10.78 -0.75 11.47
N ILE A 113 9.64 -0.95 10.78
CA ILE A 113 9.17 -2.30 10.39
C ILE A 113 8.70 -2.30 8.92
N PRO A 114 9.63 -2.41 7.95
CA PRO A 114 9.31 -2.38 6.51
C PRO A 114 8.32 -3.46 6.07
N GLU A 115 8.34 -4.62 6.72
CA GLU A 115 7.46 -5.77 6.43
C GLU A 115 5.97 -5.46 6.67
N LEU A 116 5.66 -4.54 7.60
CA LEU A 116 4.29 -4.05 7.82
C LEU A 116 3.90 -2.90 6.86
N PHE A 117 4.83 -2.44 6.01
CA PHE A 117 4.71 -1.26 5.16
C PHE A 117 4.34 -1.54 3.70
N PHE A 118 4.38 -2.81 3.28
CA PHE A 118 3.88 -3.27 1.96
C PHE A 118 2.35 -3.26 1.83
N SER A 119 1.67 -2.76 2.85
CA SER A 119 0.22 -2.70 2.91
C SER A 119 -0.32 -1.71 1.88
N ASP A 120 -0.91 -2.23 0.79
CA ASP A 120 -1.67 -1.45 -0.21
C ASP A 120 -2.75 -0.56 0.46
N SER A 121 -3.07 -0.77 1.74
CA SER A 121 -3.95 0.07 2.56
C SER A 121 -3.77 1.58 2.36
N ILE A 122 -2.57 2.12 2.17
CA ILE A 122 -2.43 3.57 2.06
C ILE A 122 -2.96 4.09 0.70
N PHE A 123 -3.02 3.24 -0.34
CA PHE A 123 -3.59 3.51 -1.67
C PHE A 123 -5.02 2.96 -1.83
N GLU A 124 -5.42 1.98 -1.01
CA GLU A 124 -6.74 1.34 -1.13
C GLU A 124 -7.87 2.37 -1.15
N CYS A 125 -8.67 2.30 -2.20
CA CYS A 125 -9.78 3.20 -2.45
C CYS A 125 -10.85 3.14 -1.35
N ASN A 126 -11.12 4.27 -0.70
CA ASN A 126 -12.20 4.39 0.29
C ASN A 126 -13.58 4.58 -0.37
N LEU A 127 -13.82 3.94 -1.53
CA LEU A 127 -15.07 4.08 -2.29
C LEU A 127 -16.12 3.06 -1.84
N GLY A 128 -17.40 3.46 -1.94
CA GLY A 128 -18.55 2.59 -1.73
C GLY A 128 -18.81 2.20 -0.28
N LEU A 129 -19.87 1.41 -0.09
CA LEU A 129 -20.38 1.06 1.25
C LEU A 129 -19.73 -0.18 1.88
N THR A 130 -18.81 -0.83 1.17
CA THR A 130 -18.18 -2.11 1.51
C THR A 130 -17.81 -2.30 2.99
N PRO A 131 -17.03 -1.43 3.64
CA PRO A 131 -16.60 -1.68 5.03
C PRO A 131 -17.76 -1.57 6.02
N TYR A 132 -18.75 -0.72 5.74
CA TYR A 132 -19.92 -0.58 6.60
C TYR A 132 -20.82 -1.81 6.49
N LEU A 133 -20.93 -2.40 5.30
CA LEU A 133 -21.61 -3.68 5.09
C LEU A 133 -20.90 -4.84 5.80
N PHE A 134 -19.56 -4.89 5.76
CA PHE A 134 -18.80 -5.87 6.56
C PHE A 134 -18.92 -5.62 8.07
N ALA A 135 -18.99 -4.37 8.52
CA ALA A 135 -19.23 -4.05 9.93
C ALA A 135 -20.63 -4.49 10.38
N LEU A 136 -21.66 -4.25 9.55
CA LEU A 136 -23.04 -4.70 9.80
C LEU A 136 -23.16 -6.23 9.75
N LEU A 137 -22.38 -6.92 8.89
CA LEU A 137 -22.29 -8.38 8.87
C LEU A 137 -21.79 -8.94 10.21
N MET A 138 -20.76 -8.33 10.80
CA MET A 138 -20.25 -8.72 12.12
C MET A 138 -21.24 -8.43 13.25
N VAL A 139 -21.97 -7.30 13.19
CA VAL A 139 -23.05 -7.01 14.16
C VAL A 139 -24.21 -8.00 14.01
N GLN A 140 -24.57 -8.39 12.78
CA GLN A 140 -25.59 -9.39 12.53
C GLN A 140 -25.18 -10.80 13.00
N ALA A 141 -23.89 -11.14 12.93
CA ALA A 141 -23.38 -12.42 13.44
C ALA A 141 -23.58 -12.61 14.96
N LEU A 142 -23.79 -11.52 15.72
CA LEU A 142 -24.17 -11.55 17.14
C LEU A 142 -25.62 -12.06 17.36
N PHE A 143 -26.48 -11.95 16.35
CA PHE A 143 -27.92 -12.22 16.45
C PHE A 143 -28.32 -13.42 15.57
N PRO A 144 -27.92 -14.66 15.90
CA PRO A 144 -28.44 -15.83 15.22
C PRO A 144 -29.96 -15.89 15.40
N ALA A 145 -30.70 -15.88 14.29
CA ALA A 145 -32.16 -15.85 14.30
C ALA A 145 -32.73 -17.10 14.99
N SER A 146 -33.45 -16.91 16.11
CA SER A 146 -34.11 -18.03 16.82
C SER A 146 -35.10 -18.72 15.92
N SER A 147 -34.87 -20.01 15.68
CA SER A 147 -35.66 -20.83 14.77
C SER A 147 -36.98 -21.28 15.41
N GLU A 148 -37.93 -20.34 15.57
CA GLU A 148 -39.33 -20.73 15.68
C GLU A 148 -39.90 -20.99 14.28
N LYS A 149 -39.89 -22.28 13.91
CA LYS A 149 -40.64 -22.91 12.80
C LYS A 149 -40.25 -22.56 11.35
N SER A 150 -39.34 -21.62 11.11
CA SER A 150 -38.69 -21.50 9.79
C SER A 150 -37.71 -22.67 9.58
N PRO A 151 -37.75 -23.42 8.45
CA PRO A 151 -36.80 -24.49 8.19
C PRO A 151 -35.37 -23.93 8.13
N PHE A 152 -34.47 -24.55 8.90
CA PHE A 152 -33.06 -24.16 9.13
C PHE A 152 -32.31 -23.65 7.87
N LEU A 153 -32.58 -24.28 6.72
CA LEU A 153 -32.04 -23.91 5.41
C LEU A 153 -32.32 -22.46 4.97
N TRP A 154 -33.41 -21.82 5.41
CA TRP A 154 -33.78 -20.48 4.95
C TRP A 154 -33.02 -19.36 5.69
N ASN A 155 -32.76 -19.55 7.00
CA ASN A 155 -31.98 -18.60 7.79
C ASN A 155 -30.49 -18.66 7.44
N LEU A 156 -29.97 -19.86 7.17
CA LEU A 156 -28.62 -20.05 6.63
C LEU A 156 -28.47 -19.29 5.30
N ARG A 157 -29.47 -19.35 4.41
CA ARG A 157 -29.47 -18.60 3.15
C ARG A 157 -29.33 -17.09 3.33
N ARG A 158 -30.01 -16.44 4.28
CA ARG A 158 -29.98 -14.96 4.39
C ARG A 158 -28.59 -14.42 4.73
N THR A 159 -27.94 -14.94 5.76
CA THR A 159 -26.57 -14.52 6.13
C THR A 159 -25.55 -14.86 5.05
N HIS A 160 -25.71 -15.99 4.36
CA HIS A 160 -24.82 -16.40 3.27
C HIS A 160 -25.04 -15.54 2.01
N ILE A 161 -26.28 -15.14 1.70
CA ILE A 161 -26.55 -14.15 0.65
C ILE A 161 -25.89 -12.81 0.99
N GLN A 162 -26.03 -12.32 2.22
CA GLN A 162 -25.39 -11.06 2.63
C GLN A 162 -23.86 -11.16 2.60
N LEU A 163 -23.27 -12.28 3.05
CA LEU A 163 -21.85 -12.55 2.85
C LEU A 163 -21.49 -12.48 1.37
N VAL A 164 -22.18 -13.22 0.49
CA VAL A 164 -21.89 -13.23 -0.95
C VAL A 164 -21.99 -11.83 -1.56
N LEU A 165 -23.00 -11.02 -1.21
CA LEU A 165 -23.12 -9.64 -1.67
C LEU A 165 -21.98 -8.74 -1.14
N CYS A 166 -21.52 -8.94 0.11
CA CYS A 166 -20.31 -8.30 0.62
C CYS A 166 -19.04 -8.80 -0.08
N LEU A 167 -18.95 -10.08 -0.45
CA LEU A 167 -17.81 -10.65 -1.18
C LEU A 167 -17.78 -10.20 -2.66
N LEU A 168 -18.92 -9.94 -3.29
CA LEU A 168 -18.96 -9.32 -4.63
C LEU A 168 -18.23 -7.97 -4.64
N ASN A 169 -18.26 -7.24 -3.52
CA ASN A 169 -17.51 -5.99 -3.39
C ASN A 169 -16.00 -6.16 -3.38
N ILE A 170 -15.45 -7.38 -3.26
CA ILE A 170 -14.00 -7.68 -3.35
C ILE A 170 -13.55 -7.93 -4.81
N LEU A 171 -14.48 -7.98 -5.77
CA LEU A 171 -14.13 -8.15 -7.19
C LEU A 171 -13.29 -7.00 -7.79
N PRO A 172 -13.49 -5.72 -7.42
CA PRO A 172 -12.47 -4.69 -7.61
C PRO A 172 -11.25 -4.98 -6.75
N LYS A 173 -10.06 -4.80 -7.31
CA LYS A 173 -8.79 -5.10 -6.63
C LYS A 173 -8.61 -4.28 -5.34
N THR A 174 -7.83 -4.85 -4.42
CA THR A 174 -7.26 -4.19 -3.22
C THR A 174 -8.29 -3.53 -2.28
N ILE A 175 -8.86 -4.35 -1.37
CA ILE A 175 -9.86 -3.92 -0.37
C ILE A 175 -9.69 -4.68 0.97
N ILE A 176 -8.52 -5.25 1.31
CA ILE A 176 -8.36 -5.93 2.62
C ILE A 176 -8.59 -4.91 3.73
N TRP A 177 -7.94 -3.77 3.64
CA TRP A 177 -7.81 -2.84 4.76
C TRP A 177 -9.01 -1.92 4.85
N TRP A 178 -9.64 -1.61 3.73
CA TRP A 178 -10.97 -1.01 3.71
C TRP A 178 -11.99 -1.98 4.32
N ALA A 179 -12.26 -3.15 3.72
CA ALA A 179 -13.25 -4.10 4.26
C ALA A 179 -12.92 -4.59 5.68
N GLY A 180 -11.64 -4.83 5.96
CA GLY A 180 -11.12 -5.29 7.26
C GLY A 180 -11.23 -4.24 8.36
N SER A 181 -11.08 -2.94 8.05
CA SER A 181 -11.43 -1.88 9.02
C SER A 181 -12.92 -1.95 9.39
N GLY A 182 -13.77 -2.29 8.43
CA GLY A 182 -15.17 -2.66 8.63
C GLY A 182 -15.36 -3.84 9.58
N LEU A 183 -14.71 -4.97 9.30
CA LEU A 183 -14.76 -6.17 10.14
C LEU A 183 -14.32 -5.90 11.59
N ILE A 184 -13.21 -5.18 11.78
CA ILE A 184 -12.67 -4.83 13.11
C ILE A 184 -13.66 -3.96 13.88
N VAL A 185 -14.17 -2.88 13.26
CA VAL A 185 -15.16 -2.00 13.90
C VAL A 185 -16.46 -2.75 14.18
N GLY A 186 -16.92 -3.59 13.26
CA GLY A 186 -18.12 -4.42 13.44
C GLY A 186 -17.99 -5.43 14.58
N PHE A 187 -16.83 -6.06 14.74
CA PHE A 187 -16.53 -6.94 15.86
C PHE A 187 -16.61 -6.19 17.20
N PHE A 188 -15.92 -5.04 17.32
CA PHE A 188 -15.96 -4.24 18.55
C PHE A 188 -17.36 -3.63 18.82
N ALA A 189 -18.09 -3.25 17.76
CA ALA A 189 -19.48 -2.81 17.88
C ALA A 189 -20.38 -3.94 18.39
N ALA A 190 -20.25 -5.15 17.86
CA ALA A 190 -20.97 -6.33 18.35
C ALA A 190 -20.67 -6.60 19.83
N MET A 191 -19.40 -6.54 20.24
CA MET A 191 -19.02 -6.71 21.65
C MET A 191 -19.61 -5.61 22.54
N ALA A 192 -19.56 -4.34 22.10
CA ALA A 192 -20.15 -3.22 22.82
C ALA A 192 -21.67 -3.35 22.97
N ILE A 193 -22.37 -3.78 21.92
CA ILE A 193 -23.82 -4.05 21.95
C ILE A 193 -24.13 -5.19 22.94
N SER A 194 -23.37 -6.29 22.91
CA SER A 194 -23.51 -7.40 23.86
C SER A 194 -23.34 -6.93 25.31
N ILE A 195 -22.29 -6.16 25.60
CA ILE A 195 -22.03 -5.59 26.93
C ILE A 195 -23.15 -4.63 27.36
N GLN A 196 -23.61 -3.72 26.48
CA GLN A 196 -24.67 -2.77 26.80
C GLN A 196 -26.04 -3.43 27.03
N ARG A 197 -26.37 -4.49 26.27
CA ARG A 197 -27.55 -5.33 26.51
C ARG A 197 -27.48 -5.97 27.89
N ARG A 198 -26.35 -6.58 28.24
CA ARG A 198 -26.13 -7.19 29.57
C ARG A 198 -26.26 -6.17 30.72
N MET A 199 -25.77 -4.94 30.54
CA MET A 199 -25.89 -3.90 31.57
C MET A 199 -27.31 -3.35 31.76
N GLY A 200 -28.30 -3.82 30.99
CA GLY A 200 -29.67 -3.26 30.99
C GLY A 200 -29.76 -1.81 30.50
N ARG A 201 -28.64 -1.26 29.99
CA ARG A 201 -28.52 0.13 29.53
C ARG A 201 -28.92 0.32 28.06
N TRP A 202 -29.14 -0.77 27.34
CA TRP A 202 -29.66 -0.72 25.98
C TRP A 202 -31.12 -0.27 25.99
N GLY A 203 -31.37 0.99 25.64
CA GLY A 203 -32.66 1.68 25.79
C GLY A 203 -33.82 1.20 24.90
N GLY A 204 -33.75 -0.01 24.36
CA GLY A 204 -34.80 -0.62 23.54
C GLY A 204 -35.17 -2.01 24.05
N LYS A 205 -36.46 -2.36 23.99
CA LYS A 205 -36.96 -3.72 24.27
C LYS A 205 -36.60 -4.67 23.12
N VAL A 206 -35.31 -4.93 22.94
CA VAL A 206 -34.80 -5.95 22.01
C VAL A 206 -35.51 -7.25 22.33
N LYS A 207 -36.10 -7.89 21.32
CA LYS A 207 -36.66 -9.23 21.51
C LYS A 207 -35.49 -10.15 21.83
N THR A 208 -35.38 -10.58 23.09
CA THR A 208 -34.56 -11.75 23.39
C THR A 208 -35.11 -12.88 22.55
N SER A 209 -34.27 -13.43 21.68
CA SER A 209 -34.67 -14.53 20.82
C SER A 209 -35.09 -15.69 21.72
N THR A 210 -36.06 -16.54 21.37
CA THR A 210 -36.47 -17.61 22.31
C THR A 210 -35.36 -18.62 22.55
N PHE A 211 -34.42 -18.73 21.60
CA PHE A 211 -33.13 -19.39 21.79
C PHE A 211 -32.21 -18.67 22.79
N GLU A 212 -32.05 -17.33 22.70
CA GLU A 212 -31.33 -16.57 23.74
C GLU A 212 -32.00 -16.79 25.09
N LYS A 213 -33.33 -16.67 25.19
CA LYS A 213 -34.06 -16.84 26.44
C LYS A 213 -33.81 -18.24 27.03
N GLN A 214 -33.90 -19.30 26.23
CA GLN A 214 -33.57 -20.66 26.66
C GLN A 214 -32.09 -20.83 27.03
N LEU A 215 -31.16 -20.23 26.28
CA LEU A 215 -29.72 -20.32 26.57
C LEU A 215 -29.39 -19.60 27.88
N TRP A 216 -29.93 -18.39 28.09
CA TRP A 216 -29.83 -17.64 29.33
C TRP A 216 -30.47 -18.39 30.49
N GLU A 217 -31.67 -18.93 30.32
CA GLU A 217 -32.33 -19.77 31.34
C GLU A 217 -31.47 -21.01 31.66
N THR A 218 -30.82 -21.64 30.68
CA THR A 218 -29.95 -22.81 30.90
C THR A 218 -28.57 -22.45 31.49
N GLU A 219 -28.01 -21.27 31.22
CA GLU A 219 -26.74 -20.81 31.80
C GLU A 219 -26.89 -20.19 33.21
N LEU A 220 -28.00 -19.49 33.48
CA LEU A 220 -28.31 -18.90 34.79
C LEU A 220 -28.89 -19.92 35.76
N TYR A 221 -29.70 -20.87 35.28
CA TYR A 221 -30.27 -21.95 36.08
C TYR A 221 -29.58 -23.27 35.73
N GLU A 222 -28.42 -23.48 36.35
CA GLU A 222 -27.98 -24.84 36.60
C GLU A 222 -29.07 -25.50 37.47
N PRO A 223 -29.65 -26.65 37.08
CA PRO A 223 -30.54 -27.37 37.99
C PRO A 223 -29.69 -27.69 39.22
N VAL A 224 -30.05 -27.11 40.36
CA VAL A 224 -29.52 -27.56 41.64
C VAL A 224 -29.83 -29.05 41.67
N PRO A 225 -28.83 -29.93 41.77
CA PRO A 225 -29.11 -31.35 41.92
C PRO A 225 -30.04 -31.46 43.12
N GLU A 226 -31.14 -32.18 42.97
CA GLU A 226 -31.92 -32.62 44.13
C GLU A 226 -31.01 -33.60 44.90
N GLU A 227 -30.12 -33.05 45.72
CA GLU A 227 -29.49 -33.80 46.80
C GLU A 227 -30.64 -34.33 47.64
N GLU A 228 -30.71 -35.66 47.78
CA GLU A 228 -31.80 -36.40 48.40
C GLU A 228 -31.80 -36.20 49.92
N ASP A 229 -32.03 -34.95 50.36
CA ASP A 229 -32.28 -34.62 51.77
C ASP A 229 -33.70 -35.08 52.13
N GLU A 230 -33.83 -36.39 52.34
CA GLU A 230 -34.79 -36.96 53.27
C GLU A 230 -34.56 -36.36 54.67
N PHE A 231 -35.05 -35.15 54.97
CA PHE A 231 -35.57 -34.81 56.30
C PHE A 231 -36.38 -33.50 56.37
N LEU A 232 -37.66 -33.67 56.71
CA LEU A 232 -38.43 -32.85 57.67
C LEU A 232 -38.42 -31.31 57.58
N ASP A 233 -39.56 -30.79 57.10
CA ASP A 233 -40.64 -30.19 57.91
C ASP A 233 -41.22 -28.91 57.26
N SER A 234 -42.43 -28.61 57.69
CA SER A 234 -43.38 -27.69 57.11
C SER A 234 -43.10 -26.21 57.40
N THR A 235 -43.70 -25.33 56.59
CA THR A 235 -43.73 -23.86 56.74
C THR A 235 -42.39 -23.11 56.67
N ILE A 236 -41.99 -22.71 55.47
CA ILE A 236 -42.20 -21.34 54.94
C ILE A 236 -41.91 -21.35 53.43
N ALA A 237 -42.89 -20.99 52.62
CA ALA A 237 -42.72 -20.82 51.18
C ALA A 237 -42.51 -19.34 50.86
N ASP A 238 -41.26 -18.88 50.89
CA ASP A 238 -40.87 -17.68 50.14
C ASP A 238 -39.36 -17.64 49.84
N GLY A 239 -39.00 -17.36 48.58
CA GLY A 239 -37.63 -17.07 48.14
C GLY A 239 -36.57 -18.19 48.23
N MET A 240 -36.54 -19.12 47.27
CA MET A 240 -35.33 -19.91 47.01
C MET A 240 -34.15 -18.97 46.65
N PRO A 241 -32.98 -19.07 47.30
CA PRO A 241 -31.85 -18.18 47.04
C PRO A 241 -31.12 -18.57 45.75
N PHE A 242 -31.58 -18.04 44.61
CA PHE A 242 -30.88 -18.18 43.34
C PHE A 242 -29.48 -17.54 43.42
N ARG A 243 -28.46 -18.39 43.41
CA ARG A 243 -27.06 -17.99 43.42
C ARG A 243 -26.66 -17.49 42.03
N GLU A 244 -26.72 -16.18 41.83
CA GLU A 244 -26.37 -15.53 40.56
C GLU A 244 -24.98 -15.99 40.05
N LYS A 245 -24.99 -16.81 39.01
CA LYS A 245 -23.77 -17.39 38.43
C LYS A 245 -22.94 -16.25 37.83
N LYS A 246 -21.74 -16.01 38.37
CA LYS A 246 -20.87 -14.88 37.97
C LYS A 246 -20.79 -14.80 36.44
N GLY A 247 -21.34 -13.72 35.87
CA GLY A 247 -21.60 -13.60 34.43
C GLY A 247 -20.35 -13.45 33.53
N GLY A 248 -19.41 -14.39 33.58
CA GLY A 248 -18.32 -14.49 32.62
C GLY A 248 -18.79 -15.05 31.27
N ALA A 249 -19.70 -16.04 31.30
CA ALA A 249 -20.09 -16.83 30.13
C ALA A 249 -20.53 -16.00 28.91
N SER A 250 -21.53 -15.13 29.09
CA SER A 250 -22.13 -14.31 28.02
C SER A 250 -21.15 -13.55 27.10
N PHE A 251 -20.05 -12.99 27.64
CA PHE A 251 -19.07 -12.30 26.81
C PHE A 251 -18.33 -13.28 25.91
N TRP A 252 -17.89 -14.41 26.47
CA TRP A 252 -17.24 -15.48 25.74
C TRP A 252 -18.18 -16.11 24.70
N THR A 253 -19.47 -16.23 24.98
CA THR A 253 -20.50 -16.66 24.02
C THR A 253 -20.57 -15.70 22.82
N ALA A 254 -20.60 -14.38 23.05
CA ALA A 254 -20.58 -13.39 21.97
C ALA A 254 -19.28 -13.44 21.14
N VAL A 255 -18.12 -13.61 21.80
CA VAL A 255 -16.82 -13.82 21.12
C VAL A 255 -16.83 -15.13 20.31
N ALA A 256 -17.34 -16.23 20.86
CA ALA A 256 -17.39 -17.53 20.20
C ALA A 256 -18.28 -17.54 18.95
N TYR A 257 -19.36 -16.74 18.91
CA TYR A 257 -20.15 -16.56 17.71
C TYR A 257 -19.50 -15.64 16.67
N THR A 258 -18.86 -14.54 17.09
CA THR A 258 -18.35 -13.51 16.16
C THR A 258 -16.93 -13.79 15.65
N LEU A 259 -16.03 -14.33 16.48
CA LEU A 259 -14.63 -14.55 16.14
C LEU A 259 -14.43 -15.52 14.95
N PRO A 260 -15.16 -16.65 14.81
CA PRO A 260 -15.02 -17.53 13.65
C PRO A 260 -15.39 -16.82 12.33
N TRP A 261 -16.42 -15.96 12.35
CA TRP A 261 -16.79 -15.14 11.19
C TRP A 261 -15.71 -14.11 10.85
N LEU A 262 -15.14 -13.44 11.86
CA LEU A 262 -14.03 -12.51 11.66
C LEU A 262 -12.84 -13.21 10.99
N ILE A 263 -12.43 -14.37 11.49
CA ILE A 263 -11.30 -15.15 10.96
C ILE A 263 -11.60 -15.64 9.53
N LEU A 264 -12.79 -16.22 9.30
CA LEU A 264 -13.18 -16.74 7.99
C LEU A 264 -13.18 -15.64 6.91
N VAL A 265 -13.83 -14.51 7.19
CA VAL A 265 -13.93 -13.42 6.20
C VAL A 265 -12.57 -12.73 6.02
N LEU A 266 -11.78 -12.58 7.07
CA LEU A 266 -10.41 -12.05 6.95
C LEU A 266 -9.51 -12.97 6.12
N ALA A 267 -9.62 -14.30 6.27
CA ALA A 267 -8.88 -15.25 5.45
C ALA A 267 -9.27 -15.16 3.96
N ILE A 268 -10.56 -14.98 3.66
CA ILE A 268 -11.04 -14.75 2.29
C ILE A 268 -10.51 -13.43 1.72
N LEU A 269 -10.52 -12.34 2.51
CA LEU A 269 -9.97 -11.04 2.11
C LEU A 269 -8.46 -11.12 1.82
N VAL A 270 -7.69 -11.75 2.71
CA VAL A 270 -6.24 -11.93 2.55
C VAL A 270 -5.93 -12.81 1.33
N GLY A 271 -6.64 -13.92 1.14
CA GLY A 271 -6.48 -14.79 -0.03
C GLY A 271 -6.83 -14.10 -1.35
N GLY A 272 -7.97 -13.40 -1.40
CA GLY A 272 -8.39 -12.64 -2.58
C GLY A 272 -7.40 -11.53 -2.93
N ASN A 273 -6.92 -10.79 -1.93
CA ASN A 273 -5.88 -9.78 -2.16
C ASN A 273 -4.56 -10.39 -2.60
N HIS A 274 -4.11 -11.50 -2.00
CA HIS A 274 -2.88 -12.17 -2.44
C HIS A 274 -2.95 -12.52 -3.94
N ILE A 275 -4.10 -13.03 -4.42
CA ILE A 275 -4.36 -13.28 -5.84
C ILE A 275 -4.33 -11.98 -6.68
N HIS A 276 -4.85 -10.86 -6.15
CA HIS A 276 -4.88 -9.58 -6.86
C HIS A 276 -3.54 -8.82 -6.88
N THR A 277 -2.72 -8.97 -5.83
CA THR A 277 -1.39 -8.37 -5.71
C THR A 277 -0.29 -9.26 -6.30
N PHE A 278 -0.57 -10.54 -6.56
CA PHE A 278 0.36 -11.41 -7.27
C PHE A 278 0.65 -10.84 -8.66
N ARG A 279 1.91 -10.50 -8.88
CA ARG A 279 2.45 -10.06 -10.17
C ARG A 279 3.31 -11.17 -10.71
N THR A 280 2.99 -11.63 -11.92
CA THR A 280 3.94 -12.36 -12.74
C THR A 280 4.98 -11.39 -13.27
N ASP A 281 6.25 -11.76 -13.21
CA ASP A 281 7.32 -11.00 -13.85
C ASP A 281 7.04 -10.81 -15.34
N VAL A 282 7.40 -9.63 -15.85
CA VAL A 282 7.24 -9.31 -17.28
C VAL A 282 8.32 -10.07 -18.05
N PRO A 283 7.97 -10.93 -19.03
CA PRO A 283 8.96 -11.66 -19.82
C PRO A 283 9.91 -10.74 -20.58
N ASN A 284 11.17 -11.19 -20.76
CA ASN A 284 12.22 -10.36 -21.35
C ASN A 284 11.96 -10.00 -22.82
N ASP A 285 11.29 -10.87 -23.58
CA ASP A 285 10.84 -10.58 -24.95
C ASP A 285 9.77 -9.49 -24.99
N VAL A 286 8.84 -9.50 -24.03
CA VAL A 286 7.79 -8.46 -23.89
C VAL A 286 8.43 -7.11 -23.54
N LEU A 287 9.39 -7.09 -22.61
CA LEU A 287 10.19 -5.90 -22.28
C LEU A 287 10.96 -5.37 -23.51
N ASN A 288 11.63 -6.27 -24.23
CA ASN A 288 12.46 -5.93 -25.39
C ASN A 288 11.64 -5.34 -26.55
N ASN A 289 10.46 -5.89 -26.82
CA ASN A 289 9.68 -5.57 -28.01
C ASN A 289 8.69 -4.41 -27.80
N ASN A 290 8.17 -4.22 -26.57
CA ASN A 290 7.12 -3.23 -26.31
C ASN A 290 7.63 -1.85 -25.88
N ILE A 291 8.90 -1.72 -25.47
CA ILE A 291 9.48 -0.44 -25.02
C ILE A 291 10.49 0.05 -26.05
N ASP A 292 10.02 0.98 -26.89
CA ASP A 292 10.77 1.66 -27.97
C ASP A 292 11.85 0.76 -28.61
N PRO A 293 11.45 -0.24 -29.40
CA PRO A 293 12.39 -1.22 -29.97
C PRO A 293 13.32 -0.65 -31.05
N GLN A 294 13.15 0.62 -31.46
CA GLN A 294 14.00 1.27 -32.46
C GLN A 294 15.26 1.90 -31.82
N THR A 295 15.16 2.38 -30.58
CA THR A 295 16.31 2.90 -29.83
C THR A 295 17.24 1.74 -29.42
N PRO A 296 18.55 1.78 -29.72
CA PRO A 296 19.42 0.61 -29.55
C PRO A 296 19.51 0.14 -28.09
N PHE A 297 19.65 1.06 -27.13
CA PHE A 297 19.65 0.72 -25.70
C PHE A 297 18.29 1.03 -25.05
N LEU A 298 17.74 0.07 -24.34
CA LEU A 298 16.61 0.31 -23.43
C LEU A 298 17.09 1.06 -22.19
N LEU A 299 18.22 0.61 -21.61
CA LEU A 299 18.70 1.08 -20.32
C LEU A 299 20.21 1.24 -20.32
N THR A 300 20.67 2.45 -20.02
CA THR A 300 22.08 2.76 -19.76
C THR A 300 22.20 3.23 -18.32
N LEU A 301 22.84 2.43 -17.47
CA LEU A 301 23.02 2.73 -16.04
C LEU A 301 24.39 3.36 -15.80
N ILE A 302 24.44 4.62 -15.40
CA ILE A 302 25.66 5.29 -14.96
C ILE A 302 25.91 4.94 -13.50
N LEU A 303 26.92 4.12 -13.22
CA LEU A 303 27.40 3.85 -11.88
C LEU A 303 28.45 4.90 -11.48
N MET A 304 28.01 5.88 -10.70
CA MET A 304 28.80 7.01 -10.24
C MET A 304 29.73 6.58 -9.10
N THR A 305 31.05 6.78 -9.27
CA THR A 305 32.03 6.42 -8.24
C THR A 305 33.12 7.48 -8.02
N ALA A 306 33.56 7.65 -6.78
CA ALA A 306 34.50 8.68 -6.34
C ALA A 306 35.31 8.22 -5.10
N PRO A 307 36.54 8.76 -4.88
CA PRO A 307 37.35 8.44 -3.70
C PRO A 307 36.69 8.84 -2.36
N ARG A 308 36.20 7.85 -1.62
CA ARG A 308 35.57 8.01 -0.29
C ARG A 308 36.60 8.20 0.82
N LYS A 309 36.15 8.66 1.99
CA LYS A 309 36.99 8.75 3.21
C LYS A 309 37.51 7.36 3.58
N ARG A 310 38.76 7.28 4.08
CA ARG A 310 39.44 6.04 4.51
C ARG A 310 39.61 4.96 3.40
N GLY A 311 39.48 5.31 2.12
CA GLY A 311 39.70 4.37 1.02
C GLY A 311 38.60 3.32 0.84
N ALA A 312 37.42 3.51 1.44
CA ALA A 312 36.27 2.64 1.21
C ALA A 312 35.88 2.66 -0.28
N THR A 313 35.61 1.48 -0.83
CA THR A 313 35.09 1.27 -2.19
C THR A 313 34.00 0.21 -2.12
N TYR A 314 32.91 0.42 -2.84
CA TYR A 314 31.76 -0.49 -2.88
C TYR A 314 31.41 -0.92 -4.33
N ILE A 315 32.22 -0.47 -5.31
CA ILE A 315 32.01 -0.70 -6.74
C ILE A 315 31.85 -2.19 -7.05
N ARG A 316 32.62 -3.07 -6.38
CA ARG A 316 32.59 -4.52 -6.61
C ARG A 316 31.28 -5.13 -6.14
N GLU A 317 30.89 -4.87 -4.89
CA GLU A 317 29.66 -5.36 -4.27
C GLU A 317 28.42 -4.90 -5.05
N THR A 318 28.39 -3.61 -5.40
CA THR A 318 27.30 -3.02 -6.16
C THR A 318 27.23 -3.59 -7.57
N LEU A 319 28.31 -3.53 -8.35
CA LEU A 319 28.30 -3.99 -9.74
C LEU A 319 28.09 -5.51 -9.88
N LEU A 320 28.57 -6.32 -8.93
CA LEU A 320 28.24 -7.75 -8.88
C LEU A 320 26.73 -7.98 -8.69
N SER A 321 26.08 -7.24 -7.78
CA SER A 321 24.63 -7.39 -7.57
C SER A 321 23.80 -7.05 -8.81
N TYR A 322 24.33 -6.24 -9.74
CA TYR A 322 23.68 -5.93 -11.02
C TYR A 322 23.94 -7.08 -12.00
N LEU A 323 25.22 -7.43 -12.22
CA LEU A 323 25.67 -8.46 -13.17
C LEU A 323 25.19 -9.88 -12.81
N ASN A 324 24.83 -10.16 -11.56
CA ASN A 324 24.24 -11.42 -11.15
C ASN A 324 22.88 -11.69 -11.81
N ASN A 325 22.19 -10.65 -12.32
CA ASN A 325 20.94 -10.79 -13.07
C ASN A 325 21.15 -10.92 -14.60
N PHE A 326 22.40 -10.79 -15.08
CA PHE A 326 22.72 -10.89 -16.50
C PHE A 326 23.06 -12.35 -16.85
N PRO A 327 22.59 -12.85 -18.01
CA PRO A 327 22.90 -14.21 -18.47
C PRO A 327 24.41 -14.39 -18.72
N ASP A 328 24.92 -15.58 -18.43
CA ASP A 328 26.34 -15.89 -18.55
C ASP A 328 26.77 -16.23 -19.99
N GLU A 329 25.91 -16.90 -20.77
CA GLU A 329 26.25 -17.41 -22.12
C GLU A 329 25.24 -17.01 -23.21
N GLU A 330 23.93 -17.23 -23.00
CA GLU A 330 22.92 -16.89 -24.02
C GLU A 330 22.71 -15.37 -24.14
N VAL A 331 22.61 -14.90 -25.39
CA VAL A 331 22.27 -13.50 -25.69
C VAL A 331 20.76 -13.36 -25.67
N ASP A 332 20.19 -13.26 -24.46
CA ASP A 332 18.85 -12.70 -24.29
C ASP A 332 18.81 -11.30 -24.97
N PRO A 333 17.91 -11.07 -25.95
CA PRO A 333 17.86 -9.82 -26.69
C PRO A 333 17.71 -8.58 -25.79
N LEU A 334 16.96 -8.68 -24.69
CA LEU A 334 16.79 -7.58 -23.75
C LEU A 334 18.13 -7.11 -23.20
N TYR A 335 18.96 -8.05 -22.74
CA TYR A 335 20.25 -7.73 -22.12
C TYR A 335 21.27 -7.20 -23.12
N SER A 336 21.12 -7.45 -24.42
CA SER A 336 21.91 -6.76 -25.46
C SER A 336 21.61 -5.25 -25.55
N ARG A 337 20.41 -4.83 -25.11
CA ARG A 337 19.96 -3.44 -25.00
C ARG A 337 20.16 -2.82 -23.61
N ILE A 338 20.85 -3.52 -22.70
CA ILE A 338 21.18 -3.02 -21.35
C ILE A 338 22.69 -2.94 -21.18
N GLN A 339 23.16 -1.76 -20.74
CA GLN A 339 24.57 -1.52 -20.45
C GLN A 339 24.75 -0.75 -19.13
N ILE A 340 25.92 -0.94 -18.52
CA ILE A 340 26.36 -0.24 -17.31
C ILE A 340 27.62 0.55 -17.64
N VAL A 341 27.67 1.82 -17.28
CA VAL A 341 28.84 2.69 -17.45
C VAL A 341 29.36 3.06 -16.07
N VAL A 342 30.49 2.49 -15.67
CA VAL A 342 31.17 2.92 -14.44
C VAL A 342 31.92 4.21 -14.75
N TYR A 343 31.51 5.30 -14.10
CA TYR A 343 32.00 6.65 -14.41
C TYR A 343 32.71 7.29 -13.21
N THR A 344 33.91 7.82 -13.46
CA THR A 344 34.64 8.65 -12.51
C THR A 344 35.29 9.85 -13.21
N HIS A 345 35.42 10.98 -12.53
CA HIS A 345 36.20 12.13 -13.00
C HIS A 345 37.49 12.34 -12.16
N PHE A 346 37.87 11.33 -11.38
CA PHE A 346 39.08 11.34 -10.55
C PHE A 346 40.20 10.59 -11.27
N THR A 347 41.29 11.31 -11.57
CA THR A 347 42.49 10.76 -12.20
C THR A 347 43.17 9.73 -11.31
N ASP A 348 43.36 10.07 -10.03
CA ASP A 348 43.91 9.18 -9.00
C ASP A 348 42.76 8.56 -8.19
N PHE A 349 42.46 7.29 -8.48
CA PHE A 349 41.46 6.53 -7.75
C PHE A 349 41.72 5.02 -7.83
N PRO A 350 42.60 4.47 -6.96
CA PRO A 350 42.99 3.05 -7.02
C PRO A 350 41.81 2.08 -6.92
N GLY A 351 40.77 2.41 -6.13
CA GLY A 351 39.58 1.58 -6.00
C GLY A 351 38.80 1.37 -7.31
N TYR A 352 38.88 2.31 -8.25
CA TYR A 352 38.32 2.16 -9.60
C TYR A 352 39.21 1.24 -10.46
N ASP A 353 40.53 1.37 -10.39
CA ASP A 353 41.47 0.52 -11.14
C ASP A 353 41.40 -0.93 -10.66
N ASP A 354 41.36 -1.15 -9.34
CA ASP A 354 41.18 -2.45 -8.70
C ASP A 354 39.84 -3.10 -9.06
N ALA A 355 38.77 -2.31 -9.16
CA ALA A 355 37.46 -2.80 -9.61
C ALA A 355 37.51 -3.15 -11.10
N LYS A 356 38.05 -2.28 -11.95
CA LYS A 356 38.18 -2.49 -13.39
C LYS A 356 38.96 -3.76 -13.71
N ALA A 357 40.16 -3.92 -13.14
CA ALA A 357 41.01 -5.09 -13.34
C ALA A 357 40.32 -6.39 -12.90
N PHE A 358 39.52 -6.35 -11.83
CA PHE A 358 38.70 -7.49 -11.40
C PHE A 358 37.62 -7.84 -12.43
N PHE A 359 36.82 -6.86 -12.88
CA PHE A 359 35.74 -7.10 -13.83
C PHE A 359 36.22 -7.42 -15.25
N GLU A 360 37.43 -7.01 -15.66
CA GLU A 360 38.04 -7.47 -16.91
C GLU A 360 38.27 -8.99 -16.96
N THR A 361 38.31 -9.68 -15.82
CA THR A 361 38.36 -11.15 -15.76
C THR A 361 37.01 -11.82 -16.02
N ILE A 362 35.89 -11.11 -15.83
CA ILE A 362 34.52 -11.65 -15.88
C ILE A 362 33.93 -11.48 -17.30
N PRO A 363 33.61 -12.56 -18.05
CA PRO A 363 33.18 -12.46 -19.44
C PRO A 363 31.95 -11.56 -19.66
N LYS A 364 30.89 -11.71 -18.86
CA LYS A 364 29.69 -10.86 -18.96
C LYS A 364 29.95 -9.40 -18.62
N ALA A 365 30.86 -9.12 -17.69
CA ALA A 365 31.24 -7.74 -17.37
C ALA A 365 31.93 -7.06 -18.56
N ARG A 366 32.86 -7.74 -19.25
CA ARG A 366 33.50 -7.21 -20.47
C ARG A 366 32.52 -6.87 -21.60
N LYS A 367 31.35 -7.52 -21.64
CA LYS A 367 30.30 -7.29 -22.65
C LYS A 367 29.36 -6.15 -22.28
N HIS A 368 28.95 -6.07 -21.01
CA HIS A 368 27.89 -5.16 -20.55
C HIS A 368 28.39 -3.94 -19.76
N VAL A 369 29.68 -3.89 -19.36
CA VAL A 369 30.25 -2.81 -18.55
C VAL A 369 31.27 -1.99 -19.36
N LYS A 370 31.00 -0.69 -19.51
CA LYS A 370 31.94 0.31 -20.04
C LYS A 370 32.57 1.09 -18.88
N TRP A 371 33.86 1.40 -19.00
CA TRP A 371 34.64 2.09 -17.96
C TRP A 371 35.09 3.45 -18.48
N ILE A 372 34.59 4.54 -17.90
CA ILE A 372 34.92 5.92 -18.28
C ILE A 372 35.59 6.65 -17.11
N ARG A 373 36.84 7.08 -17.34
CA ARG A 373 37.57 8.01 -16.46
C ARG A 373 37.81 9.30 -17.21
N GLU A 374 37.45 10.43 -16.61
CA GLU A 374 37.86 11.77 -17.05
C GLU A 374 38.92 12.35 -16.10
N GLU A 375 39.68 13.33 -16.59
CA GLU A 375 40.75 13.96 -15.80
C GLU A 375 40.18 14.94 -14.77
N GLY A 376 40.63 14.82 -13.52
CA GLY A 376 40.20 15.70 -12.43
C GLY A 376 40.57 15.20 -11.04
N ALA A 377 40.33 16.06 -10.05
CA ALA A 377 40.52 15.77 -8.62
C ALA A 377 39.53 16.53 -7.71
N GLU A 378 38.56 17.23 -8.30
CA GLU A 378 37.67 18.15 -7.58
C GLU A 378 36.56 17.39 -6.85
N LYS A 379 36.40 17.59 -5.54
CA LYS A 379 35.31 16.94 -4.77
C LYS A 379 34.00 17.71 -4.89
N ASN A 380 33.44 17.73 -6.10
CA ASN A 380 32.21 18.44 -6.43
C ASN A 380 31.17 17.50 -7.06
N GLN A 381 30.16 17.11 -6.28
CA GLN A 381 29.13 16.14 -6.68
C GLN A 381 28.27 16.63 -7.85
N ARG A 382 27.89 17.91 -7.88
CA ARG A 382 27.12 18.50 -9.00
C ARG A 382 27.91 18.41 -10.30
N LYS A 383 29.17 18.83 -10.28
CA LYS A 383 30.07 18.75 -11.45
C LYS A 383 30.27 17.31 -11.93
N HIS A 384 30.44 16.38 -10.99
CA HIS A 384 30.55 14.94 -11.27
C HIS A 384 29.31 14.43 -12.02
N LEU A 385 28.11 14.74 -11.54
CA LEU A 385 26.84 14.35 -12.18
C LEU A 385 26.63 15.02 -13.55
N VAL A 386 26.87 16.33 -13.68
CA VAL A 386 26.76 17.06 -14.96
C VAL A 386 27.64 16.42 -16.03
N ASN A 387 28.91 16.18 -15.71
CA ASN A 387 29.85 15.57 -16.65
C ASN A 387 29.41 14.15 -17.03
N ALA A 388 29.02 13.32 -16.06
CA ALA A 388 28.56 11.95 -16.30
C ALA A 388 27.35 11.89 -17.23
N ILE A 389 26.30 12.65 -16.91
CA ILE A 389 25.03 12.67 -17.64
C ILE A 389 25.25 13.19 -19.07
N ARG A 390 26.04 14.25 -19.25
CA ARG A 390 26.36 14.77 -20.59
C ARG A 390 27.23 13.81 -21.37
N LYS A 391 28.30 13.28 -20.77
CA LYS A 391 29.22 12.35 -21.42
C LYS A 391 28.48 11.11 -21.92
N VAL A 392 27.81 10.39 -21.03
CA VAL A 392 27.13 9.14 -21.37
C VAL A 392 25.86 9.39 -22.19
N GLY A 393 25.05 10.40 -21.81
CA GLY A 393 23.80 10.72 -22.49
C GLY A 393 23.97 11.17 -23.96
N THR A 394 25.14 11.69 -24.33
CA THR A 394 25.47 12.05 -25.73
C THR A 394 26.21 10.97 -26.51
N MET A 395 26.74 9.93 -25.86
CA MET A 395 27.53 8.88 -26.54
C MET A 395 26.67 7.95 -27.40
N GLU A 396 25.55 7.47 -26.85
CA GLU A 396 24.69 6.47 -27.48
C GLU A 396 23.21 6.80 -27.21
N ASP A 397 22.34 6.35 -28.11
CA ASP A 397 20.90 6.52 -27.97
C ASP A 397 20.33 5.47 -27.01
N THR A 398 19.74 5.93 -25.91
CA THR A 398 19.15 5.08 -24.86
C THR A 398 17.75 5.60 -24.50
N VAL A 399 16.80 4.72 -24.20
CA VAL A 399 15.45 5.12 -23.76
C VAL A 399 15.55 5.71 -22.35
N TYR A 400 16.18 4.95 -21.44
CA TYR A 400 16.46 5.39 -20.08
C TYR A 400 17.95 5.61 -19.84
N LEU A 401 18.25 6.70 -19.12
CA LEU A 401 19.55 6.97 -18.52
C LEU A 401 19.38 6.92 -17.00
N GLY A 402 19.91 5.87 -16.39
CA GLY A 402 19.88 5.67 -14.94
C GLY A 402 21.08 6.30 -14.26
N VAL A 403 20.85 6.99 -13.15
CA VAL A 403 21.91 7.44 -12.23
C VAL A 403 21.89 6.53 -11.00
N MET A 404 23.05 5.93 -10.72
CA MET A 404 23.26 4.95 -9.65
C MET A 404 24.50 5.32 -8.85
N GLU A 405 24.46 5.16 -7.53
CA GLU A 405 25.64 5.34 -6.67
C GLU A 405 26.36 4.00 -6.43
N ASP A 406 27.69 4.04 -6.27
CA ASP A 406 28.53 2.84 -6.19
C ASP A 406 28.38 1.99 -4.92
N ASP A 407 27.51 2.37 -3.99
CA ASP A 407 27.19 1.69 -2.74
C ASP A 407 25.71 1.33 -2.57
N PHE A 408 24.96 1.29 -3.68
CA PHE A 408 23.56 0.85 -3.75
C PHE A 408 23.39 -0.44 -4.59
N PRO A 409 23.82 -1.60 -4.06
CA PRO A 409 23.51 -2.89 -4.65
C PRO A 409 21.99 -3.15 -4.72
N PHE A 410 21.56 -3.88 -5.74
CA PHE A 410 20.19 -4.40 -5.80
C PHE A 410 19.91 -5.39 -4.68
N CYS A 411 18.66 -5.40 -4.27
CA CYS A 411 18.05 -6.41 -3.42
C CYS A 411 17.71 -7.68 -4.21
N ASP A 412 17.48 -8.79 -3.53
CA ASP A 412 17.02 -10.03 -4.16
C ASP A 412 15.68 -9.77 -4.88
N GLY A 413 15.61 -10.09 -6.18
CA GLY A 413 14.47 -9.76 -7.05
C GLY A 413 14.34 -8.28 -7.45
N GLY A 414 15.10 -7.36 -6.85
CA GLY A 414 14.98 -5.91 -7.08
C GLY A 414 15.31 -5.47 -8.51
N TRP A 415 16.17 -6.20 -9.23
CA TRP A 415 16.43 -5.96 -10.65
C TRP A 415 15.21 -6.26 -11.51
N GLN A 416 14.54 -7.39 -11.28
CA GLN A 416 13.35 -7.77 -12.02
C GLN A 416 12.18 -6.83 -11.71
N GLU A 417 11.99 -6.44 -10.45
CA GLU A 417 10.94 -5.47 -10.10
C GLU A 417 11.23 -4.08 -10.67
N MET A 418 12.49 -3.68 -10.87
CA MET A 418 12.84 -2.46 -11.61
C MET A 418 12.35 -2.57 -13.07
N LEU A 419 12.61 -3.68 -13.75
CA LEU A 419 12.14 -3.92 -15.12
C LEU A 419 10.61 -3.97 -15.20
N ASN A 420 9.95 -4.65 -14.26
CA ASN A 420 8.48 -4.67 -14.12
C ASN A 420 7.92 -3.24 -13.92
N THR A 421 8.58 -2.40 -13.10
CA THR A 421 8.19 -1.01 -12.86
C THR A 421 8.34 -0.16 -14.13
N ILE A 422 9.46 -0.28 -14.84
CA ILE A 422 9.70 0.41 -16.14
C ILE A 422 8.63 0.00 -17.16
N TYR A 423 8.28 -1.29 -17.25
CA TYR A 423 7.21 -1.74 -18.13
C TYR A 423 5.86 -1.13 -17.75
N ALA A 424 5.49 -1.20 -16.47
CA ALA A 424 4.25 -0.63 -15.96
C ALA A 424 4.17 0.88 -16.21
N ALA A 425 5.29 1.60 -16.09
CA ALA A 425 5.39 3.03 -16.40
C ALA A 425 5.01 3.33 -17.85
N ASN A 426 5.60 2.63 -18.83
CA ASN A 426 5.28 2.84 -20.25
C ASN A 426 3.85 2.44 -20.61
N GLN A 427 3.25 1.47 -19.91
CA GLN A 427 1.87 1.06 -20.17
C GLN A 427 0.82 2.00 -19.55
N LYS A 428 1.05 2.47 -18.31
CA LYS A 428 0.05 3.23 -17.53
C LYS A 428 0.26 4.74 -17.57
N VAL A 429 1.50 5.21 -17.65
CA VAL A 429 1.89 6.63 -17.59
C VAL A 429 2.74 6.94 -18.82
N LYS A 430 2.12 6.93 -20.01
CA LYS A 430 2.84 6.91 -21.30
C LYS A 430 3.91 7.99 -21.44
N ASP A 431 3.61 9.18 -20.95
CA ASP A 431 4.46 10.37 -21.06
C ASP A 431 5.35 10.60 -19.81
N HIS A 432 5.60 9.58 -18.99
CA HIS A 432 6.43 9.71 -17.79
C HIS A 432 7.88 10.15 -18.11
N CYS A 433 8.34 11.15 -17.37
CA CYS A 433 9.72 11.64 -17.46
C CYS A 433 10.77 10.68 -16.89
N GLY A 434 10.38 9.77 -16.00
CA GLY A 434 11.30 8.79 -15.42
C GLY A 434 10.66 7.88 -14.38
N VAL A 435 11.47 6.97 -13.85
CA VAL A 435 11.13 6.01 -12.80
C VAL A 435 12.15 6.14 -11.66
N PHE A 436 11.71 6.19 -10.42
CA PHE A 436 12.59 6.23 -9.25
C PHE A 436 12.41 4.96 -8.39
N VAL A 437 13.43 4.10 -8.37
CA VAL A 437 13.40 2.79 -7.70
C VAL A 437 14.28 2.69 -6.44
N GLY A 438 15.08 3.72 -6.18
CA GLY A 438 15.98 3.84 -5.05
C GLY A 438 15.61 4.99 -4.13
N THR A 439 16.64 5.64 -3.58
CA THR A 439 16.55 6.73 -2.60
C THR A 439 17.81 7.60 -2.70
N GLY A 440 17.72 8.87 -2.32
CA GLY A 440 18.82 9.83 -2.53
C GLY A 440 19.14 9.98 -4.03
N GLY A 441 20.43 9.98 -4.39
CA GLY A 441 20.88 10.11 -5.78
C GLY A 441 20.86 8.80 -6.58
N SER A 442 20.62 7.66 -5.96
CA SER A 442 20.67 6.34 -6.61
C SER A 442 19.29 5.81 -7.01
N GLY A 443 19.19 5.18 -8.18
CA GLY A 443 17.97 4.56 -8.68
C GLY A 443 17.06 5.50 -9.47
N LEU A 444 17.58 6.66 -9.88
CA LEU A 444 16.88 7.67 -10.69
C LEU A 444 17.00 7.31 -12.18
N LEU A 445 15.92 6.84 -12.80
CA LEU A 445 15.88 6.38 -14.20
C LEU A 445 15.14 7.40 -15.07
N PHE A 446 15.88 8.34 -15.65
CA PHE A 446 15.33 9.39 -16.50
C PHE A 446 15.07 8.88 -17.92
N LYS A 447 14.02 9.37 -18.60
CA LYS A 447 14.04 9.42 -20.07
C LYS A 447 15.24 10.28 -20.51
N ARG A 448 15.99 9.84 -21.52
CA ARG A 448 17.26 10.48 -21.92
C ARG A 448 17.19 12.00 -22.11
N SER A 449 16.13 12.51 -22.77
CA SER A 449 15.92 13.95 -22.96
C SER A 449 15.81 14.70 -21.63
N VAL A 450 15.09 14.14 -20.65
CA VAL A 450 14.92 14.72 -19.31
C VAL A 450 16.24 14.70 -18.55
N ALA A 451 17.04 13.63 -18.66
CA ALA A 451 18.37 13.58 -18.04
C ALA A 451 19.28 14.72 -18.57
N LEU A 452 19.31 14.90 -19.89
CA LEU A 452 20.08 15.98 -20.52
C LEU A 452 19.58 17.37 -20.08
N THR A 453 18.26 17.57 -19.96
CA THR A 453 17.65 18.79 -19.38
C THR A 453 18.09 19.00 -17.93
N ALA A 454 18.03 17.97 -17.10
CA ALA A 454 18.44 18.02 -15.70
C ALA A 454 19.95 18.35 -15.53
N SER A 455 20.79 18.00 -16.51
CA SER A 455 22.19 18.43 -16.53
C SER A 455 22.38 19.95 -16.66
N PHE A 456 21.42 20.68 -17.23
CA PHE A 456 21.46 22.15 -17.26
C PHE A 456 21.04 22.75 -15.91
N ILE A 457 20.05 22.16 -15.22
CA ILE A 457 19.67 22.55 -13.85
C ILE A 457 20.89 22.43 -12.92
N LEU A 458 21.56 21.28 -12.93
CA LEU A 458 22.75 21.06 -12.09
C LEU A 458 23.93 21.99 -12.45
N GLU A 459 24.02 22.48 -13.70
CA GLU A 459 25.02 23.48 -14.11
C GLU A 459 24.63 24.90 -13.66
N ASP A 460 23.34 25.22 -13.60
CA ASP A 460 22.88 26.49 -13.05
C ASP A 460 23.01 26.54 -11.52
N ASP A 461 22.65 25.45 -10.83
CA ASP A 461 22.93 25.24 -9.40
C ASP A 461 24.42 25.41 -9.07
N LEU A 462 25.32 24.95 -9.95
CA LEU A 462 26.76 25.15 -9.78
C LEU A 462 27.15 26.63 -9.82
N LYS A 463 26.58 27.42 -10.74
CA LYS A 463 26.83 28.87 -10.85
C LYS A 463 26.24 29.60 -9.65
N THR A 464 25.00 29.28 -9.29
CA THR A 464 24.28 29.87 -8.14
C THR A 464 24.99 29.57 -6.82
N HIS A 465 25.47 28.33 -6.61
CA HIS A 465 26.33 27.98 -5.47
C HIS A 465 27.67 28.72 -5.48
N ALA A 466 28.29 28.91 -6.64
CA ALA A 466 29.55 29.67 -6.75
C ALA A 466 29.38 31.17 -6.41
N LEU A 467 28.16 31.71 -6.50
CA LEU A 467 27.80 33.05 -6.01
C LEU A 467 27.53 33.10 -4.49
N GLY A 468 27.66 31.98 -3.78
CA GLY A 468 27.40 31.87 -2.34
C GLY A 468 25.92 31.79 -1.97
N LEU A 469 25.03 31.53 -2.94
CA LEU A 469 23.62 31.32 -2.71
C LEU A 469 23.33 29.86 -2.32
N VAL A 470 22.28 29.67 -1.50
CA VAL A 470 21.84 28.33 -1.09
C VAL A 470 21.12 27.67 -2.25
N VAL A 471 21.59 26.48 -2.64
CA VAL A 471 20.96 25.62 -3.65
C VAL A 471 20.66 24.24 -3.06
N PRO A 472 19.65 23.50 -3.58
CA PRO A 472 19.38 22.13 -3.14
C PRO A 472 20.58 21.20 -3.37
N PRO A 473 20.71 20.12 -2.58
CA PRO A 473 21.57 18.99 -2.92
C PRO A 473 21.28 18.47 -4.36
N PRO A 474 22.31 18.04 -5.12
CA PRO A 474 22.12 17.63 -6.52
C PRO A 474 21.07 16.54 -6.74
N ASP A 475 20.96 15.59 -5.81
CA ASP A 475 19.95 14.52 -5.86
C ASP A 475 18.53 15.07 -5.69
N ILE A 476 18.35 16.10 -4.84
CA ILE A 476 17.08 16.81 -4.71
C ILE A 476 16.76 17.58 -5.99
N SER A 477 17.70 18.37 -6.56
CA SER A 477 17.46 19.05 -7.86
C SER A 477 17.08 18.08 -8.99
N LEU A 478 17.62 16.86 -8.97
CA LEU A 478 17.27 15.78 -9.90
C LEU A 478 15.87 15.20 -9.64
N GLN A 479 15.47 15.03 -8.36
CA GLN A 479 14.13 14.58 -7.95
C GLN A 479 13.06 15.64 -8.28
N ASP A 480 13.32 16.92 -7.98
CA ASP A 480 12.44 18.06 -8.26
C ASP A 480 12.18 18.21 -9.77
N CYS A 481 13.17 17.91 -10.62
CA CYS A 481 12.97 17.81 -12.07
C CYS A 481 12.04 16.65 -12.46
N LEU A 482 12.18 15.45 -11.86
CA LEU A 482 11.26 14.33 -12.13
C LEU A 482 9.82 14.63 -11.67
N MET A 483 9.65 15.34 -10.55
CA MET A 483 8.35 15.82 -10.08
C MET A 483 7.78 16.97 -10.91
N GLY A 484 8.60 17.61 -11.76
CA GLY A 484 8.21 18.78 -12.55
C GLY A 484 8.07 20.08 -11.76
N GLU A 485 8.69 20.16 -10.57
CA GLU A 485 8.69 21.38 -9.74
C GLU A 485 9.64 22.46 -10.30
N HIS A 486 10.67 22.05 -11.06
CA HIS A 486 11.57 22.97 -11.76
C HIS A 486 11.02 23.40 -13.12
N GLU A 487 11.14 24.70 -13.48
CA GLU A 487 10.62 25.28 -14.73
C GLU A 487 10.99 24.49 -16.01
N TYR A 488 12.27 24.14 -16.20
CA TYR A 488 12.77 23.35 -17.33
C TYR A 488 12.20 21.93 -17.42
N CYS A 489 11.63 21.40 -16.32
CA CYS A 489 11.04 20.07 -16.25
C CYS A 489 9.53 20.10 -15.99
N SER A 490 8.85 21.25 -16.13
CA SER A 490 7.41 21.39 -15.86
C SER A 490 6.50 20.43 -16.64
N SER A 491 6.96 19.89 -17.79
CA SER A 491 6.29 18.82 -18.52
C SER A 491 6.22 17.48 -17.77
N CYS A 492 7.01 17.31 -16.71
CA CYS A 492 7.09 16.11 -15.89
C CYS A 492 6.07 16.09 -14.73
N ALA A 493 5.39 17.22 -14.48
CA ALA A 493 4.44 17.38 -13.39
C ALA A 493 3.33 16.32 -13.42
N GLY A 494 3.17 15.58 -12.32
CA GLY A 494 2.18 14.50 -12.23
C GLY A 494 2.52 13.25 -13.07
N THR A 495 3.75 13.10 -13.56
CA THR A 495 4.16 11.97 -14.43
C THR A 495 5.20 11.05 -13.79
N MET A 496 5.79 11.42 -12.66
CA MET A 496 6.83 10.65 -11.97
C MET A 496 6.31 9.26 -11.56
N VAL A 497 7.05 8.21 -11.89
CA VAL A 497 6.74 6.84 -11.44
C VAL A 497 7.71 6.41 -10.36
N THR A 498 7.23 5.69 -9.33
CA THR A 498 8.09 5.03 -8.34
C THR A 498 7.80 3.54 -8.25
N SER A 499 8.79 2.76 -7.83
CA SER A 499 8.49 1.45 -7.24
C SER A 499 7.74 1.63 -5.92
N ARG A 500 7.09 0.54 -5.46
CA ARG A 500 6.44 0.49 -4.13
C ARG A 500 7.46 0.65 -2.99
N THR A 501 8.62 0.03 -3.16
CA THR A 501 9.69 -0.07 -2.17
C THR A 501 11.06 0.11 -2.79
N LEU A 502 12.06 0.38 -1.95
CA LEU A 502 13.47 0.45 -2.33
C LEU A 502 13.91 -0.91 -2.86
N LEU A 503 14.31 -0.92 -4.13
CA LEU A 503 14.85 -2.09 -4.82
C LEU A 503 16.37 -2.23 -4.63
N GLN A 504 16.99 -1.26 -3.95
CA GLN A 504 18.40 -1.18 -3.60
C GLN A 504 18.56 -0.95 -2.10
N LYS A 505 19.68 -1.41 -1.53
CA LYS A 505 20.07 -1.13 -0.13
C LYS A 505 21.31 -0.27 -0.07
N HIS A 506 21.38 0.64 0.90
CA HIS A 506 22.55 1.49 1.11
C HIS A 506 23.65 0.76 1.91
N LEU A 507 24.85 0.60 1.34
CA LEU A 507 26.03 0.06 2.04
C LEU A 507 26.87 1.13 2.76
N GLY A 508 26.94 2.35 2.21
CA GLY A 508 27.85 3.40 2.67
C GLY A 508 27.37 4.24 3.84
N TYR A 509 26.46 3.74 4.68
CA TYR A 509 25.84 4.45 5.81
C TYR A 509 26.84 5.21 6.71
N ASN A 510 28.02 4.65 6.94
CA ASN A 510 29.11 5.23 7.76
C ASN A 510 30.14 6.07 6.97
N SER A 511 29.94 6.23 5.66
CA SER A 511 30.88 6.83 4.71
C SER A 511 30.31 8.05 3.97
N SER A 512 29.09 8.47 4.34
CA SER A 512 28.36 9.60 3.75
C SER A 512 29.24 10.84 3.53
N THR A 513 29.09 11.45 2.36
CA THR A 513 29.75 12.69 1.96
C THR A 513 29.17 13.91 2.66
N SER A 514 27.89 13.88 3.08
CA SER A 514 27.16 15.01 3.68
C SER A 514 27.58 15.35 5.11
N GLY A 515 28.34 14.48 5.78
CA GLY A 515 28.86 14.69 7.13
C GLY A 515 28.05 13.97 8.21
N ASP A 516 26.73 13.92 8.06
CA ASP A 516 25.86 13.07 8.88
C ASP A 516 25.90 11.62 8.40
N GLY A 517 26.18 10.71 9.33
CA GLY A 517 26.12 9.27 9.08
C GLY A 517 24.69 8.75 9.23
N TYR A 518 24.29 7.86 8.33
CA TYR A 518 23.02 7.15 8.45
C TYR A 518 23.18 5.94 9.37
N ASP A 519 22.10 5.49 10.00
CA ASP A 519 22.12 4.21 10.71
C ASP A 519 22.23 3.06 9.70
N LYS A 520 22.95 2.00 10.09
CA LYS A 520 23.11 0.78 9.26
C LYS A 520 21.79 0.17 8.77
N ASN A 521 20.71 0.40 9.53
CA ASN A 521 19.39 -0.16 9.24
C ASN A 521 18.53 0.75 8.37
N GLN A 522 18.95 1.98 8.08
CA GLN A 522 18.23 2.92 7.20
C GLN A 522 18.45 2.58 5.72
N PHE A 523 17.46 2.88 4.89
CA PHE A 523 17.51 2.71 3.43
C PHE A 523 17.90 1.30 2.98
N GLN A 524 17.31 0.29 3.62
CA GLN A 524 17.55 -1.12 3.32
C GLN A 524 16.46 -1.68 2.40
N CYS A 525 16.68 -2.90 1.90
CA CYS A 525 15.74 -3.61 1.05
C CYS A 525 14.32 -3.64 1.63
N GLY A 526 13.32 -3.42 0.77
CA GLY A 526 11.92 -3.50 1.17
C GLY A 526 11.41 -2.31 1.99
N TRP A 527 12.25 -1.32 2.31
CA TRP A 527 11.77 -0.02 2.81
C TRP A 527 10.84 0.62 1.79
N ARG A 528 9.83 1.36 2.25
CA ARG A 528 8.96 2.13 1.33
C ARG A 528 9.76 3.22 0.63
N GLN A 529 9.49 3.42 -0.66
CA GLN A 529 10.09 4.49 -1.44
C GLN A 529 9.61 5.86 -0.88
N PRO A 530 10.45 6.90 -0.71
CA PRO A 530 10.08 8.10 0.07
C PRO A 530 8.95 8.97 -0.51
N PHE A 531 8.82 9.00 -1.83
CA PHE A 531 7.84 9.77 -2.61
C PHE A 531 6.51 9.01 -2.78
N ASN A 532 6.52 7.72 -2.45
CA ASN A 532 5.37 6.86 -2.54
C ASN A 532 4.18 7.48 -1.78
N GLY A 533 3.03 7.66 -2.44
CA GLY A 533 1.82 8.22 -1.83
C GLY A 533 1.76 9.74 -1.75
N LEU A 534 2.68 10.46 -2.39
CA LEU A 534 2.43 11.83 -2.85
C LEU A 534 1.36 11.80 -3.97
N PRO A 535 0.48 12.81 -4.07
CA PRO A 535 -0.65 12.78 -5.00
C PRO A 535 -0.24 12.80 -6.48
N ASP A 536 0.88 13.45 -6.79
CA ASP A 536 1.41 13.63 -8.15
C ASP A 536 2.45 12.57 -8.55
N VAL A 537 2.55 11.47 -7.78
CA VAL A 537 3.52 10.38 -7.97
C VAL A 537 2.81 9.05 -8.16
N HIS A 538 3.09 8.39 -9.28
CA HIS A 538 2.51 7.09 -9.65
C HIS A 538 3.34 5.96 -9.07
N THR A 539 2.95 5.45 -7.90
CA THR A 539 3.57 4.25 -7.35
C THR A 539 2.97 3.00 -8.00
N LEU A 540 3.77 2.29 -8.79
CA LEU A 540 3.33 1.11 -9.55
C LEU A 540 3.67 -0.19 -8.84
#